data_AF-W7KVW7-F1
#
_entry.id   AF-W7KVW7-F1
#
_cell.length_a   1.000
_cell.length_b   1.000
_cell.length_c   1.000
_cell.angle_alpha   90.00
_cell.angle_beta   90.00
_cell.angle_gamma   90.00
#
_symmetry.space_group_name_H-M   'P 1'
#
loop_
_entity.id
_entity.type
_entity.pdbx_description
1 polymer ?
#
loop_
_entity_poly.entity_id
_entity_poly.type
_entity_poly.pdbx_seq_one_letter_code
_entity_poly.pdbx_strand_id
1 'polypeptide(L)' 'MVKITIPKEWYDILKKLADNKKLGFNNLLVNVLQSDECLGLPRVRQTSMKSISLNVDVNEEDAVNRIRKYLFCE' A
#
# COMPACT_ATOMS: atom_id res chain seq x y z
N MET A 1 -8.07 -14.58 -0.32
CA MET A 1 -6.83 -14.02 -0.90
C MET A 1 -7.24 -13.04 -1.99
N VAL A 2 -7.04 -11.75 -1.75
CA VAL A 2 -7.46 -10.65 -2.62
C VAL A 2 -6.26 -10.25 -3.46
N LYS A 3 -6.46 -10.00 -4.75
CA LYS A 3 -5.43 -9.41 -5.61
C LYS A 3 -5.76 -7.95 -5.77
N ILE A 4 -4.78 -7.09 -5.53
CA ILE A 4 -4.92 -5.64 -5.74
C ILE A 4 -3.90 -5.18 -6.77
N THR A 5 -4.28 -4.20 -7.58
CA THR A 5 -3.38 -3.58 -8.55
C THR A 5 -3.08 -2.15 -8.12
N ILE A 6 -1.80 -1.85 -7.85
CA ILE A 6 -1.35 -0.51 -7.46
C ILE A 6 -0.20 -0.04 -8.36
N PRO A 7 0.07 1.28 -8.43
CA PRO A 7 1.26 1.78 -9.08
C PRO A 7 2.54 1.16 -8.51
N LYS A 8 3.48 0.82 -9.38
CA LYS A 8 4.76 0.20 -9.00
C LYS A 8 5.53 1.06 -8.00
N GLU A 9 5.50 2.38 -8.15
CA GLU A 9 6.13 3.32 -7.24
C GLU A 9 5.55 3.23 -5.83
N TRP A 10 4.24 3.02 -5.70
CA TRP A 10 3.60 2.81 -4.40
C TRP A 10 4.06 1.50 -3.79
N TYR A 11 4.14 0.43 -4.59
CA TYR A 11 4.69 -0.85 -4.17
C TYR A 11 6.14 -0.71 -3.67
N ASP A 12 6.99 0.01 -4.41
CA ASP A 12 8.40 0.19 -4.04
C ASP A 12 8.55 1.01 -2.75
N ILE A 13 7.71 2.04 -2.55
CA ILE A 13 7.65 2.80 -1.29
C ILE A 13 7.23 1.89 -0.14
N LEU A 14 6.13 1.16 -0.28
CA LEU A 14 5.63 0.23 0.74
C LEU A 14 6.65 -0.86 1.04
N LYS A 15 7.34 -1.38 0.02
CA LYS A 15 8.39 -2.40 0.21
C LYS A 15 9.54 -1.83 1.03
N LYS A 16 10.03 -0.64 0.67
CA LYS A 16 11.09 0.04 1.43
C LYS A 16 10.66 0.35 2.88
N LEU A 17 9.40 0.71 3.10
CA LEU A 17 8.85 0.91 4.44
C LEU A 17 8.80 -0.39 5.25
N ALA A 18 8.40 -1.50 4.63
CA ALA A 18 8.40 -2.82 5.26
C ALA A 18 9.83 -3.20 5.70
N ASP A 19 10.80 -3.06 4.80
CA ASP A 19 12.23 -3.30 5.09
C ASP A 19 12.73 -2.40 6.24
N ASN A 20 12.44 -1.09 6.20
CA ASN A 20 12.84 -0.15 7.25
C ASN A 20 12.24 -0.49 8.62
N LYS A 21 10.98 -0.95 8.66
CA LYS A 21 10.30 -1.37 9.90
C LYS A 21 10.64 -2.81 10.30
N LYS A 22 11.46 -3.54 9.52
CA LYS A 22 11.72 -4.99 9.68
C LYS A 22 10.43 -5.80 9.77
N LEU A 23 9.39 -5.39 9.04
CA LEU A 23 8.11 -6.06 8.95
C LEU A 23 8.00 -6.83 7.63
N GLY A 24 7.33 -7.97 7.65
CA GLY A 24 6.92 -8.62 6.40
C GLY A 24 5.98 -7.71 5.60
N PHE A 25 6.10 -7.72 4.27
CA PHE A 25 5.32 -6.85 3.39
C PHE A 25 3.79 -6.99 3.59
N ASN A 26 3.31 -8.22 3.78
CA ASN A 26 1.89 -8.48 4.09
C ASN A 26 1.48 -7.88 5.45
N ASN A 27 2.33 -7.98 6.48
CA ASN A 27 2.03 -7.40 7.80
C ASN A 27 2.02 -5.87 7.73
N LEU A 28 2.94 -5.26 6.98
CA LEU A 28 2.91 -3.83 6.73
C LEU A 28 1.58 -3.43 6.06
N LEU A 29 1.17 -4.15 5.01
CA LEU A 29 -0.07 -3.84 4.32
C LEU A 29 -1.29 -3.98 5.23
N VAL A 30 -1.36 -5.02 6.07
CA VAL A 30 -2.42 -5.13 7.09
C VAL A 30 -2.44 -3.90 7.99
N ASN A 31 -1.28 -3.46 8.49
CA ASN A 31 -1.18 -2.27 9.33
C ASN A 31 -1.61 -1.00 8.58
N VAL A 32 -1.20 -0.84 7.32
CA VAL A 32 -1.58 0.28 6.46
C VAL A 32 -3.10 0.31 6.25
N LEU A 33 -3.70 -0.86 6.02
CA LEU A 33 -5.13 -0.98 5.82
C LEU A 33 -5.92 -0.72 7.12
N GLN A 34 -5.33 -0.89 8.30
CA GLN A 34 -6.00 -0.66 9.59
C GLN A 34 -5.65 0.69 10.22
N SER A 35 -4.66 1.40 9.71
CA SER A 35 -4.15 2.65 10.28
C SER A 35 -4.92 3.85 9.74
N ASP A 36 -5.21 4.81 10.62
CA ASP A 36 -5.68 6.15 10.28
C ASP A 36 -4.54 7.13 9.99
N GLU A 37 -3.28 6.69 10.13
CA GLU A 37 -2.11 7.51 9.86
C GLU A 37 -1.86 7.67 8.35
N CYS A 38 -1.18 8.76 7.98
CA CYS A 38 -0.68 8.95 6.63
C CYS A 38 0.72 9.56 6.64
N LEU A 39 1.51 9.27 5.61
CA LEU A 39 2.92 9.68 5.49
C LEU A 39 3.10 11.05 4.84
N GLY A 40 2.07 11.59 4.18
CA GLY A 40 2.13 12.89 3.52
C GLY A 40 3.18 12.97 2.41
N LEU A 41 3.43 11.87 1.70
CA LEU A 41 4.41 11.86 0.61
C LEU A 41 3.93 12.74 -0.55
N PRO A 42 4.84 13.36 -1.31
CA PRO A 42 4.46 14.05 -2.54
C PRO A 42 3.92 13.02 -3.56
N ARG A 43 2.90 13.42 -4.34
CA ARG A 43 2.37 12.58 -5.42
C ARG A 43 3.49 12.16 -6.36
N VAL A 44 3.63 10.86 -6.54
CA VAL A 44 4.59 10.28 -7.48
C VAL A 44 3.88 10.01 -8.80
N ARG A 45 4.52 10.38 -9.92
CA ARG A 45 4.01 10.02 -11.25
C ARG A 45 3.99 8.50 -11.36
N GLN A 46 2.83 7.96 -11.73
CA GLN A 46 2.60 6.52 -11.89
C GLN A 46 3.05 6.10 -13.30
N THR A 47 4.00 5.18 -13.37
CA THR A 47 4.62 4.74 -14.63
C THR A 47 4.15 3.37 -15.08
N SER A 48 3.83 2.49 -14.14
CA SER A 48 3.38 1.12 -14.41
C SER A 48 2.57 0.57 -13.24
N MET A 49 1.66 -0.34 -13.55
CA MET A 49 0.85 -1.03 -12.54
C MET A 49 1.51 -2.33 -12.09
N LYS A 50 1.28 -2.71 -10.83
CA LYS A 50 1.78 -3.94 -10.23
C LYS A 50 0.68 -4.61 -9.42
N SER A 51 0.45 -5.88 -9.71
CA SER A 51 -0.51 -6.71 -8.97
C SER A 51 0.16 -7.37 -7.77
N ILE A 52 -0.54 -7.37 -6.64
CA ILE A 52 -0.08 -7.89 -5.36
C ILE A 52 -1.17 -8.79 -4.81
N SER A 53 -0.78 -9.99 -4.38
CA SER A 53 -1.68 -10.90 -3.66
C SER A 53 -1.62 -10.61 -2.16
N LEU A 54 -2.75 -10.22 -1.61
CA LEU A 54 -2.98 -9.91 -0.21
C LEU A 54 -3.83 -10.99 0.45
N ASN A 55 -3.50 -11.34 1.69
CA ASN A 55 -4.30 -12.28 2.48
C ASN A 55 -5.17 -11.53 3.50
N VAL A 56 -5.97 -10.59 3.02
CA VAL A 56 -6.94 -9.82 3.82
C VAL A 56 -8.32 -9.90 3.18
N ASP A 57 -9.36 -9.82 4.00
CA ASP A 57 -10.77 -9.81 3.58
C ASP A 57 -11.22 -8.36 3.37
N VAL A 58 -10.73 -7.74 2.30
CA VAL A 58 -11.08 -6.35 1.92
C VAL A 58 -11.33 -6.29 0.41
N ASN A 59 -12.17 -5.37 -0.04
CA ASN A 59 -12.34 -5.12 -1.47
C ASN A 59 -11.07 -4.48 -2.06
N GLU A 60 -10.80 -4.72 -3.34
CA GLU A 60 -9.66 -4.12 -4.05
C GLU A 60 -9.73 -2.59 -4.02
N GLU A 61 -10.88 -2.02 -4.34
CA GLU A 61 -11.05 -0.55 -4.38
C GLU A 61 -10.79 0.08 -3.01
N ASP A 62 -11.35 -0.49 -1.94
CA ASP A 62 -11.10 -0.06 -0.57
C ASP A 62 -9.62 -0.16 -0.20
N ALA A 63 -8.95 -1.25 -0.57
CA ALA A 63 -7.54 -1.42 -0.29
C ALA A 63 -6.68 -0.37 -0.99
N VAL A 64 -6.95 -0.11 -2.28
CA VAL A 64 -6.24 0.91 -3.06
C VAL A 64 -6.47 2.29 -2.47
N ASN A 65 -7.71 2.62 -2.08
CA ASN A 65 -8.05 3.91 -1.45
C ASN A 65 -7.36 4.07 -0.10
N ARG A 66 -7.32 3.04 0.75
CA ARG A 66 -6.60 3.09 2.03
C ARG A 66 -5.09 3.24 1.84
N ILE A 67 -4.51 2.54 0.87
CA ILE A 67 -3.08 2.70 0.53
C ILE A 67 -2.81 4.12 0.03
N ARG A 68 -3.68 4.67 -0.83
CA ARG A 68 -3.56 6.05 -1.31
C ARG A 68 -3.61 7.05 -0.15
N LYS A 69 -4.61 6.92 0.72
CA LYS A 69 -4.76 7.75 1.91
C LYS A 69 -3.54 7.65 2.82
N TYR A 70 -3.04 6.44 3.06
CA TYR A 70 -1.85 6.24 3.88
C TYR A 70 -0.59 6.88 3.27
N LEU A 71 -0.39 6.78 1.95
CA LEU A 71 0.81 7.31 1.32
C LEU A 71 0.76 8.83 1.15
N PHE A 72 -0.37 9.38 0.73
CA PHE A 72 -0.50 10.77 0.27
C PHE A 72 -1.44 11.65 1.11
N CYS A 73 -2.12 11.09 2.11
CA CYS A 73 -3.18 11.77 2.89
C CYS A 73 -4.40 12.19 2.05
N GLU A 74 -4.73 11.42 1.00
CA GLU A 74 -5.81 11.71 0.02
C GLU A 74 -6.82 10.58 -0.18
#